data_AF-A0A6J6PXF2-F1
#
_entry.id   AF-A0A6J6PXF2-F1
#
_cell.length_a   1.000
_cell.length_b   1.000
_cell.length_c   1.000
_cell.angle_alpha   90.00
_cell.angle_beta   90.00
_cell.angle_gamma   90.00
#
_symmetry.space_group_name_H-M   'P 1'
#
loop_
_entity.id
_entity.type
_entity.pdbx_description
1 polymer ?
#
loop_
_entity_poly.entity_id
_entity_poly.type
_entity_poly.pdbx_seq_one_letter_code
_entity_poly.pdbx_strand_id
1 'polypeptide(L)' 'MAPTGNQEAHELLMIEEADCWFEYLEATQGLTATRYAEIEPWAWAQLSQRLRSIRARKARLEPLVDAA' A
#
# COMPACT_ATOMS: atom_id res chain seq x y z
N MET A 1 10.03 -20.07 -16.57
CA MET A 1 10.90 -19.55 -15.50
C MET A 1 10.02 -19.38 -14.28
N ALA A 2 10.30 -20.03 -13.15
CA ALA A 2 9.57 -19.76 -11.91
C ALA A 2 9.93 -18.35 -11.41
N PRO A 3 9.00 -17.61 -10.77
CA PRO A 3 9.33 -16.31 -10.19
C PRO A 3 10.49 -16.48 -9.20
N THR A 4 11.43 -15.54 -9.22
CA THR A 4 12.48 -15.48 -8.19
C THR A 4 11.87 -15.04 -6.85
N GLY A 5 12.50 -15.35 -5.72
CA GLY A 5 11.97 -14.95 -4.41
C GLY A 5 11.71 -13.43 -4.28
N ASN A 6 12.50 -12.59 -4.96
CA ASN A 6 12.25 -11.15 -5.00
C ASN A 6 11.02 -10.77 -5.83
N GLN A 7 10.75 -11.49 -6.93
CA GLN A 7 9.55 -11.27 -7.73
C GLN A 7 8.29 -11.66 -6.95
N GLU A 8 8.28 -12.83 -6.30
CA GLU A 8 7.15 -13.26 -5.47
C GLU A 8 6.93 -12.29 -4.29
N ALA A 9 8.00 -11.83 -3.64
CA ALA A 9 7.90 -10.83 -2.58
C ALA A 9 7.35 -9.49 -3.11
N HIS A 10 7.69 -9.09 -4.34
CA HIS A 10 7.15 -7.89 -4.97
C HIS A 10 5.65 -8.04 -5.28
N GLU A 11 5.23 -9.20 -5.79
CA GLU A 11 3.83 -9.51 -6.08
C GLU A 11 2.99 -9.50 -4.78
N LEU A 12 3.51 -10.05 -3.68
CA LEU A 12 2.85 -9.98 -2.37
C LEU A 12 2.69 -8.53 -1.87
N LEU A 13 3.70 -7.67 -2.07
CA LEU A 13 3.60 -6.25 -1.72
C LEU A 13 2.58 -5.50 -2.60
N MET A 14 2.35 -5.92 -3.84
CA MET A 14 1.29 -5.37 -4.70
C MET A 14 -0.10 -5.76 -4.20
N ILE A 15 -0.28 -7.00 -3.75
CA ILE A 15 -1.53 -7.45 -3.13
C ILE A 15 -1.79 -6.68 -1.84
N GLU A 16 -0.79 -6.57 -0.97
CA GLU A 16 -0.91 -5.79 0.28
C GLU A 16 -1.27 -4.32 0.01
N GLU A 17 -0.71 -3.71 -1.03
CA GLU A 17 -1.06 -2.34 -1.44
C GLU A 17 -2.52 -2.24 -1.90
N ALA A 18 -3.00 -3.21 -2.69
CA ALA A 18 -4.39 -3.26 -3.11
C ALA A 18 -5.33 -3.39 -1.91
N ASP A 19 -5.02 -4.27 -0.96
CA ASP A 19 -5.80 -4.46 0.27
C ASP A 19 -5.88 -3.16 1.10
N CYS A 20 -4.77 -2.41 1.21
CA CYS A 20 -4.79 -1.11 1.90
C CYS A 20 -5.78 -0.13 1.25
N TRP A 21 -5.83 -0.10 -0.09
CA TRP A 21 -6.78 0.75 -0.82
C TRP A 21 -8.21 0.28 -0.65
N PHE A 22 -8.45 -1.04 -0.60
CA PHE A 22 -9.77 -1.60 -0.31
C PHE A 22 -10.25 -1.21 1.08
N GLU A 23 -9.41 -1.32 2.11
CA GLU A 23 -9.74 -0.90 3.48
C GLU A 23 -10.08 0.60 3.55
N TYR A 24 -9.34 1.45 2.82
CA TYR A 24 -9.64 2.88 2.75
C TYR A 24 -11.00 3.14 2.09
N LEU A 25 -11.30 2.44 0.99
CA LEU A 25 -12.60 2.56 0.33
C LEU A 25 -13.72 2.03 1.22
N GLU A 26 -13.55 0.90 1.89
CA GLU A 26 -14.54 0.36 2.84
C GLU A 26 -14.83 1.33 3.98
N ALA A 27 -13.81 2.03 4.47
CA ALA A 27 -13.97 3.03 5.53
C ALA A 27 -14.66 4.33 5.07
N THR A 28 -14.60 4.67 3.79
CA THR A 28 -15.00 6.01 3.30
C THR A 28 -16.16 6.00 2.31
N GLN A 29 -16.43 4.87 1.67
CA GLN A 29 -17.44 4.76 0.61
C GLN A 29 -18.86 4.86 1.17
N GLY A 30 -19.69 5.63 0.47
CA GLY A 30 -21.10 5.81 0.83
C GLY A 30 -21.34 6.70 2.05
N LEU A 31 -20.29 7.29 2.63
CA LEU A 31 -20.43 8.25 3.71
C LEU A 31 -21.08 9.55 3.18
N THR A 32 -21.90 10.17 4.03
CA THR A 32 -22.35 11.55 3.82
C THR A 32 -21.18 12.52 4.00
N ALA A 33 -21.27 13.71 3.43
CA ALA A 33 -20.19 14.71 3.51
C ALA A 33 -19.72 14.99 4.95
N THR A 34 -20.65 15.10 5.91
CA THR A 34 -20.31 15.33 7.33
C THR A 34 -19.52 14.16 7.92
N ARG A 35 -19.97 12.92 7.70
CA ARG A 35 -19.28 11.72 8.21
C ARG A 35 -17.94 11.49 7.51
N TYR A 36 -17.87 11.76 6.21
CA TYR A 36 -16.63 11.68 5.45
C TYR A 36 -15.57 12.62 6.04
N ALA A 37 -15.93 13.87 6.34
CA ALA A 37 -15.01 14.84 6.93
C ALA A 37 -14.50 14.43 8.33
N GLU A 38 -15.28 13.64 9.09
CA GLU A 38 -14.87 13.11 10.39
C GLU A 38 -13.93 11.89 10.28
N ILE A 39 -14.19 11.01 9.31
CA ILE A 39 -13.54 9.69 9.22
C ILE A 39 -12.33 9.70 8.28
N GLU A 40 -12.44 10.38 7.14
CA GLU A 40 -11.43 10.31 6.09
C GLU A 40 -10.03 10.73 6.55
N PRO A 41 -9.83 11.78 7.37
CA PRO A 41 -8.48 12.17 7.76
C PRO A 41 -7.72 11.07 8.50
N TRP A 42 -8.41 10.28 9.33
CA TRP A 42 -7.82 9.15 10.02
C TRP A 42 -7.57 7.96 9.07
N ALA A 43 -8.54 7.64 8.22
CA ALA A 43 -8.39 6.59 7.19
C ALA A 43 -7.22 6.90 6.25
N TRP A 44 -7.09 8.15 5.81
CA TRP A 44 -6.00 8.64 4.98
C TRP A 44 -4.65 8.55 5.69
N ALA A 45 -4.57 8.91 6.97
CA ALA A 45 -3.33 8.80 7.74
C ALA A 45 -2.85 7.34 7.85
N GLN A 46 -3.78 6.40 8.08
CA GLN A 46 -3.48 4.95 8.10
C GLN A 46 -2.99 4.47 6.73
N LEU A 47 -3.75 4.74 5.67
CA LEU A 47 -3.37 4.39 4.29
C LEU A 47 -1.99 4.95 3.94
N SER A 48 -1.77 6.24 4.18
CA SER A 48 -0.50 6.92 3.89
C SER A 48 0.67 6.28 4.61
N GLN A 49 0.49 5.88 5.87
CA GLN A 49 1.53 5.18 6.63
C GLN A 49 1.84 3.80 6.05
N ARG A 50 0.81 3.02 5.69
CA ARG A 50 0.99 1.70 5.08
C ARG A 50 1.67 1.79 3.72
N LEU A 51 1.24 2.72 2.85
CA LEU A 51 1.87 2.95 1.55
C LEU A 51 3.35 3.33 1.67
N ARG A 52 3.73 4.14 2.67
CA ARG A 52 5.14 4.44 2.95
C ARG A 52 5.93 3.18 3.32
N SER A 53 5.38 2.33 4.18
CA SER A 53 6.00 1.07 4.58
C SER A 53 6.20 0.13 3.38
N ILE A 54 5.16 -0.04 2.56
CA ILE A 54 5.20 -0.85 1.34
C ILE A 54 6.26 -0.33 0.37
N ARG A 55 6.29 0.98 0.11
CA ARG A 55 7.34 1.60 -0.73
C ARG A 55 8.75 1.33 -0.20
N ALA A 56 8.96 1.47 1.11
CA ALA A 56 10.25 1.19 1.74
C ALA A 56 10.63 -0.31 1.68
N ARG A 57 9.67 -1.22 1.59
CA ARG A 57 9.91 -2.66 1.40
C ARG A 57 10.19 -2.98 -0.07
N LYS A 58 9.44 -2.40 -1.01
CA LYS A 58 9.68 -2.52 -2.46
C LYS A 58 11.09 -2.06 -2.83
N ALA A 59 11.52 -0.90 -2.31
CA ALA A 59 12.87 -0.37 -2.54
C ALA A 59 14.00 -1.29 -2.03
N ARG A 60 13.75 -2.18 -1.07
CA ARG A 60 14.73 -3.18 -0.60
C ARG A 60 14.76 -4.44 -1.46
N LEU A 61 13.70 -4.68 -2.25
CA LEU A 61 13.61 -5.81 -3.18
C LEU A 61 14.15 -5.45 -4.56
N GLU A 62 14.18 -4.17 -4.91
CA GLU A 62 14.90 -3.71 -6.10
C GLU A 62 16.36 -4.13 -5.96
N PRO A 63 16.92 -4.86 -6.94
CA PRO A 63 18.31 -5.21 -6.90
C PRO A 63 19.15 -3.92 -6.89
N LEU A 64 20.21 -3.89 -6.07
CA LEU A 64 21.25 -2.85 -6.04
C LEU A 64 22.03 -2.82 -7.38
N VAL A 65 21.32 -2.64 -8.50
CA VAL A 65 21.85 -2.49 -9.86
C VAL A 65 22.10 -1.00 -10.09
N ASP A 66 22.88 -0.37 -9.22
CA ASP A 66 23.44 0.97 -9.42
C ASP A 66 24.64 1.18 -8.47
N ALA A 67 25.51 0.17 -8.38
CA ALA A 67 26.80 0.26 -7.69
C ALA A 67 27.95 -0.25 -8.58
N ALA A 68 27.89 0.09 -9.87
CA ALA A 68 28.94 -0.18 -10.86
C ALA A 68 29.34 1.12 -11.58
#